data_AF-A0A7H8PIT9-F1
#
_entry.id   AF-A0A7H8PIT9-F1
#
_cell.length_a   1.000
_cell.length_b   1.000
_cell.length_c   1.000
_cell.angle_alpha   90.00
_cell.angle_beta   90.00
_cell.angle_gamma   90.00
#
_symmetry.space_group_name_H-M   'P 1'
#
loop_
_entity.id
_entity.type
_entity.pdbx_description
1 polymer ?
#
loop_
_entity_poly.entity_id
_entity_poly.type
_entity_poly.pdbx_seq_one_letter_code
_entity_poly.pdbx_strand_id
1 'polypeptide(L)' 'MKRSYGLLEKRRMFVHKYISENQDRQMKIVVSELSERLFLSERTIYNIINQEPISGIIID' A
#
# COMPACT_ATOMS: atom_id res chain seq x y z
N MET A 1 6.53 -9.19 -23.18
CA MET A 1 6.71 -8.80 -21.76
C MET A 1 5.34 -8.67 -21.11
N LYS A 2 4.96 -9.59 -20.21
CA LYS A 2 3.72 -9.44 -19.42
C LYS A 2 3.83 -8.15 -18.60
N ARG A 3 2.84 -7.26 -18.73
CA ARG A 3 2.81 -5.90 -18.15
C ARG A 3 3.15 -5.95 -16.66
N SER A 4 3.97 -5.03 -16.18
CA SER A 4 4.64 -5.03 -14.87
C SER A 4 3.70 -4.85 -13.66
N TYR A 5 2.78 -5.79 -13.43
CA TYR A 5 1.93 -5.80 -12.23
C TYR A 5 2.74 -5.92 -10.93
N GLY A 6 3.92 -6.52 -10.97
CA GLY A 6 4.70 -6.84 -9.78
C GLY A 6 5.17 -5.64 -8.94
N LEU A 7 5.53 -4.50 -9.54
CA LEU A 7 6.02 -3.35 -8.75
C LEU A 7 4.89 -2.66 -7.97
N LEU A 8 3.74 -2.48 -8.62
CA LEU A 8 2.56 -1.90 -7.97
C LEU A 8 2.02 -2.83 -6.88
N GLU A 9 1.99 -4.15 -7.15
CA GLU A 9 1.63 -5.18 -6.18
C GLU A 9 2.53 -5.14 -4.95
N LYS A 10 3.85 -5.19 -5.16
CA LYS A 10 4.85 -5.13 -4.08
C LYS A 10 4.70 -3.87 -3.24
N ARG A 11 4.39 -2.74 -3.87
CA ARG A 11 4.15 -1.48 -3.17
C ARG A 11 2.90 -1.54 -2.31
N ARG A 12 1.78 -2.06 -2.83
CA ARG A 12 0.55 -2.26 -2.05
C ARG A 12 0.80 -3.17 -0.86
N MET A 13 1.41 -4.32 -1.09
CA MET A 13 1.76 -5.28 -0.04
C MET A 13 2.63 -4.63 1.05
N PHE A 14 3.62 -3.84 0.66
CA PHE A 14 4.48 -3.12 1.59
C PHE A 14 3.68 -2.13 2.46
N VAL A 15 2.80 -1.32 1.84
CA VAL A 15 1.96 -0.34 2.57
C VAL A 15 1.07 -1.06 3.60
N HIS A 16 0.34 -2.10 3.20
CA HIS A 16 -0.55 -2.82 4.12
C HIS A 16 0.22 -3.54 5.24
N LYS A 17 1.35 -4.17 4.91
CA LYS A 17 2.22 -4.81 5.91
C LYS A 17 2.70 -3.78 6.94
N TYR A 18 3.20 -2.63 6.47
CA TYR A 18 3.72 -1.59 7.36
C TYR A 18 2.62 -1.05 8.29
N ILE A 19 1.41 -0.83 7.78
CA ILE A 19 0.27 -0.40 8.60
C ILE A 19 -0.09 -1.47 9.63
N SER A 20 -0.13 -2.74 9.25
CA SER A 20 -0.43 -3.84 10.16
C SER A 20 0.60 -3.98 11.29
N GLU A 21 1.88 -3.76 10.99
CA GLU A 21 2.97 -3.77 11.97
C GLU A 21 2.97 -2.55 12.91
N ASN A 22 2.22 -1.50 12.55
CA ASN A 22 2.18 -0.21 13.25
C ASN A 22 0.75 0.19 13.64
N GLN A 23 -0.15 -0.79 13.80
CA GLN A 23 -1.59 -0.56 14.04
C GLN A 23 -1.89 0.16 15.37
N ASP A 24 -0.96 0.10 16.32
CA ASP A 24 -0.99 0.79 17.62
C ASP A 24 -0.60 2.28 17.52
N ARG A 25 -0.06 2.72 16.38
CA ARG A 25 0.40 4.10 16.16
C ARG A 25 -0.69 4.93 15.49
N GLN A 26 -0.61 6.26 15.65
CA GLN A 26 -1.52 7.17 14.98
C GLN A 26 -1.36 7.07 13.46
N MET A 27 -2.47 6.81 12.75
CA MET A 27 -2.50 6.64 11.29
C MET A 27 -1.83 7.81 10.54
N LYS A 28 -2.01 9.04 11.01
CA LYS A 28 -1.38 10.22 10.39
C LYS A 28 0.15 10.14 10.37
N ILE A 29 0.76 9.63 11.44
CA ILE A 29 2.22 9.45 11.53
C ILE A 29 2.65 8.35 10.55
N VAL A 30 1.94 7.22 10.56
CA VAL A 30 2.23 6.06 9.69
C VAL A 30 2.14 6.46 8.20
N VAL A 31 1.13 7.23 7.82
CA VAL A 31 0.95 7.72 6.44
C VAL A 31 2.06 8.69 6.03
N SER A 32 2.47 9.59 6.93
CA SER A 32 3.58 10.53 6.68
C SER A 32 4.90 9.79 6.43
N GLU A 33 5.21 8.78 7.25
CA GLU A 33 6.40 7.94 7.08
C GLU A 33 6.38 7.15 5.77
N LEU A 34 5.22 6.60 5.40
CA LEU A 34 5.04 5.90 4.13
C LEU A 34 5.20 6.82 2.91
N SER A 35 4.68 8.04 3.02
CA SER A 35 4.82 9.10 2.01
C SER A 35 6.30 9.40 1.75
N GLU A 36 7.09 9.61 2.82
CA GLU A 36 8.53 9.86 2.73
C GLU A 36 9.30 8.66 2.17
N ARG A 37 9.04 7.44 2.67
CA ARG A 37 9.76 6.23 2.26
C ARG A 37 9.51 5.82 0.81
N LEU A 38 8.27 6.01 0.34
CA LEU A 38 7.86 5.59 -1.00
C LEU A 38 7.94 6.73 -2.03
N PHE A 39 8.27 7.94 -1.60
CA PHE A 39 8.26 9.15 -2.43
C PHE A 39 6.91 9.34 -3.13
N LEU A 40 5.83 9.15 -2.39
CA LEU A 40 4.45 9.29 -2.86
C LEU A 40 3.72 10.33 -2.02
N SER A 41 2.69 10.96 -2.58
CA SER A 41 1.84 11.83 -1.78
C SER A 41 1.05 11.03 -0.73
N GLU A 42 0.77 11.63 0.42
CA GLU A 42 -0.13 11.06 1.43
C GLU A 42 -1.49 10.66 0.81
N ARG A 43 -2.01 11.46 -0.12
CA ARG A 43 -3.22 11.14 -0.88
C ARG A 43 -3.09 9.81 -1.63
N THR A 44 -1.94 9.55 -2.24
CA THR A 44 -1.67 8.28 -2.92
C THR A 44 -1.60 7.14 -1.91
N ILE A 45 -1.01 7.34 -0.73
CA ILE A 45 -0.99 6.33 0.33
C ILE A 45 -2.42 6.01 0.79
N TYR A 46 -3.26 7.01 1.07
CA TYR A 46 -4.67 6.80 1.40
C TYR A 46 -5.43 6.09 0.28
N ASN A 47 -5.16 6.40 -0.99
CA ASN A 47 -5.76 5.67 -2.11
C ASN A 47 -5.33 4.21 -2.12
N ILE A 48 -4.07 3.89 -1.80
CA ILE A 48 -3.59 2.50 -1.70
C ILE A 48 -4.28 1.78 -0.53
N ILE A 49 -4.42 2.45 0.61
CA ILE A 49 -5.08 1.89 1.81
C ILE A 49 -6.56 1.57 1.54
N ASN A 50 -7.25 2.46 0.83
CA ASN A 50 -8.68 2.37 0.55
C ASN A 50 -9.01 1.58 -0.73
N GLN A 51 -8.00 1.23 -1.53
CA GLN A 51 -8.20 0.34 -2.67
C GLN A 51 -8.42 -1.08 -2.14
N GLU A 52 -9.60 -1.65 -2.39
CA GLU A 52 -9.81 -3.07 -2.17
C GLU A 52 -8.78 -3.86 -3.00
N PRO A 53 -8.24 -4.98 -2.48
CA PRO A 53 -7.46 -5.90 -3.30
C PRO A 53 -8.30 -6.23 -4.53
N ILE A 54 -7.69 -6.21 -5.72
CA ILE A 54 -8.39 -6.51 -6.97
C ILE A 54 -9.02 -7.90 -6.80
N SER A 55 -10.32 -7.93 -6.55
CA SER A 55 -11.17 -9.12 -6.48
C SER A 55 -11.30 -9.68 -7.89
N GLY A 56 -10.22 -10.28 -8.37
CA GLY A 56 -10.08 -10.78 -9.74
C GLY A 56 -8.98 -11.80 -9.93
N ILE A 57 -8.33 -12.24 -8.85
CA ILE A 57 -7.56 -13.48 -8.87
C ILE A 57 -8.24 -14.43 -7.89
N ILE A 58 -9.30 -15.07 -8.37
CA ILE A 58 -9.64 -16.41 -7.91
C ILE A 58 -8.43 -17.26 -8.30
N ILE A 59 -7.66 -17.69 -7.29
CA ILE A 59 -6.72 -18.78 -7.44
C ILE A 59 -7.58 -20.03 -7.26
N ASP A 60 -8.02 -20.63 -8.37
CA ASP A 60 -8.36 -22.05 -8.42
C ASP A 60 -7.08 -22.89 -8.29
#